data_AF-A1SQ07-F1
#
_entry.id   AF-A1SQ07-F1
#
_cell.length_a   1.000
_cell.length_b   1.000
_cell.length_c   1.000
_cell.angle_alpha   90.00
_cell.angle_beta   90.00
_cell.angle_gamma   90.00
#
_symmetry.space_group_name_H-M   'P 1'
#
loop_
_entity.id
_entity.type
_entity.pdbx_description
1 polymer ?
#
loop_
_entity_poly.entity_id
_entity_poly.type
_entity_poly.pdbx_seq_one_letter_code
_entity_poly.pdbx_strand_id
1 'polypeptide(L)' 'MIVLGLILLIIGLVASISILTTIGIILLIVGLILNLVPIGGTRRRVF' A
#
# COMPACT_ATOMS: atom_id res chain seq x y z
N MET A 1 0.41 2.72 -5.22
CA MET A 1 -0.18 2.16 -3.98
C MET A 1 0.88 1.67 -3.00
N ILE A 2 1.92 0.95 -3.46
CA ILE A 2 3.04 0.47 -2.62
C ILE A 2 3.71 1.60 -1.82
N VAL A 3 3.99 2.75 -2.45
CA VAL A 3 4.58 3.92 -1.76
C VAL A 3 3.68 4.44 -0.64
N LEU A 4 2.37 4.56 -0.89
CA LEU A 4 1.40 4.94 0.15
C LEU A 4 1.32 3.89 1.28
N GLY A 5 1.36 2.59 0.93
CA GLY A 5 1.38 1.50 1.92
C GLY A 5 2.65 1.46 2.77
N LEU A 6 3.82 1.71 2.17
CA LEU A 6 5.11 1.86 2.87
C LEU A 6 5.07 3.04 3.86
N ILE A 7 4.56 4.19 3.43
CA ILE A 7 4.43 5.38 4.30
C ILE A 7 3.52 5.07 5.49
N LEU A 8 2.36 4.45 5.27
CA LEU A 8 1.44 4.07 6.36
C LEU A 8 2.04 3.03 7.32
N LEU A 9 2.79 2.05 6.80
CA LEU A 9 3.48 1.03 7.60
C LEU A 9 4.52 1.66 8.55
N ILE A 10 5.34 2.58 8.03
CA ILE A 10 6.36 3.29 8.80
C ILE A 10 5.71 4.13 9.91
N ILE A 11 4.63 4.85 9.60
CA ILE A 11 3.91 5.67 10.59
C ILE A 11 3.26 4.78 11.67
N GLY A 12 2.65 3.66 11.28
CA GLY A 12 2.05 2.73 12.24
C GLY A 12 3.06 2.14 13.22
N LEU A 13 4.27 1.80 12.74
CA LEU A 13 5.36 1.29 13.57
C LEU A 13 5.91 2.36 14.52
N VAL A 14 6.06 3.60 14.06
CA VAL A 14 6.56 4.71 14.89
C VAL A 14 5.54 5.15 15.94
N ALA A 15 4.24 5.18 15.59
CA ALA A 15 3.18 5.59 16.49
C ALA A 15 2.68 4.48 17.43
N SER A 16 3.19 3.24 17.30
CA SER A 16 2.70 2.05 18.03
C SER A 16 1.18 1.81 17.90
N ILE A 17 0.57 2.25 16.81
CA ILE A 17 -0.87 2.13 16.56
C ILE A 17 -1.13 0.83 15.79
N SER A 18 -1.63 -0.19 16.50
CA SER A 18 -1.89 -1.54 15.96
C SER A 18 -2.82 -1.57 14.74
N ILE A 19 -3.81 -0.68 14.67
CA ILE A 19 -4.72 -0.62 13.52
C ILE A 19 -4.02 -0.08 12.27
N LEU A 20 -3.07 0.85 12.44
CA LEU A 20 -2.39 1.52 11.33
C LEU A 20 -1.29 0.63 10.72
N THR A 21 -0.58 -0.13 11.55
CA THR A 21 0.35 -1.18 11.07
C THR A 21 -0.39 -2.26 10.29
N THR A 22 -1.52 -2.73 10.80
CA THR A 22 -2.35 -3.76 10.14
C THR A 22 -2.80 -3.29 8.75
N ILE A 23 -3.32 -2.07 8.63
CA ILE A 23 -3.74 -1.50 7.35
C ILE A 23 -2.54 -1.28 6.42
N GLY A 24 -1.40 -0.79 6.94
CA GLY A 24 -0.17 -0.61 6.18
C GLY A 24 0.35 -1.92 5.57
N ILE A 25 0.35 -3.01 6.36
CA ILE A 25 0.75 -4.35 5.89
C ILE A 25 -0.18 -4.83 4.77
N ILE A 26 -1.50 -4.72 4.94
CA ILE A 26 -2.48 -5.15 3.93
C ILE A 26 -2.25 -4.40 2.61
N LEU A 27 -2.09 -3.07 2.66
CA LEU A 27 -1.85 -2.26 1.47
C LEU A 27 -0.51 -2.58 0.79
N LEU A 28 0.51 -2.94 1.57
CA LEU A 28 1.81 -3.37 1.04
C LEU A 28 1.68 -4.72 0.32
N ILE A 29 1.02 -5.70 0.94
CA ILE A 29 0.78 -7.03 0.33
C ILE A 29 -0.06 -6.93 -0.93
N VAL A 30 -1.22 -6.25 -0.88
CA VAL A 30 -2.09 -6.06 -2.06
C VAL A 30 -1.37 -5.25 -3.14
N GLY A 31 -0.62 -4.22 -2.74
CA GLY A 31 0.19 -3.41 -3.65
C GLY A 31 1.26 -4.23 -4.37
N LEU A 32 1.94 -5.15 -3.67
CA LEU A 32 2.90 -6.07 -4.27
C LEU A 32 2.22 -7.07 -5.19
N ILE A 33 1.11 -7.69 -4.78
CA ILE A 33 0.39 -8.67 -5.60
C ILE A 33 -0.07 -8.05 -6.93
N LEU A 34 -0.68 -6.86 -6.90
CA LEU A 34 -1.15 -6.17 -8.11
C LEU A 34 -0.02 -5.59 -8.98
N ASN A 35 1.21 -5.49 -8.44
CA ASN A 35 2.38 -5.05 -9.20
C ASN A 35 3.14 -6.24 -9.83
N LEU A 36 3.19 -7.38 -9.14
CA LEU A 36 3.86 -8.60 -9.61
C LEU A 36 2.96 -9.45 -10.53
N VAL A 37 1.66 -9.51 -10.24
CA VAL A 37 0.65 -10.04 -11.16
C VAL A 37 0.11 -8.82 -11.89
N PRO A 38 0.34 -8.66 -13.21
CA PRO A 38 -0.06 -7.47 -13.95
C PRO A 38 -1.58 -7.48 -14.20
N ILE A 39 -2.36 -7.37 -13.13
CA ILE A 39 -3.78 -6.99 -13.09
C ILE A 39 -3.78 -5.49 -12.76
N GLY A 40 -3.16 -4.73 -13.65
CA GLY A 40 -2.84 -3.32 -13.48
C GLY A 40 -3.37 -2.51 -14.64
N GLY A 41 -4.71 -2.46 -14.78
CA GLY A 41 -5.37 -1.57 -15.73
C GLY A 41 -4.98 -0.13 -15.42
N THR A 42 -4.02 0.40 -16.19
CA THR A 42 -3.57 1.78 -16.09
C THR A 42 -4.72 2.67 -16.59
N ARG A 43 -5.62 3.11 -15.70
CA ARG A 43 -6.42 4.30 -15.97
C ARG A 43 -5.48 5.50 -15.98
N ARG A 44 -4.82 5.73 -17.12
CA ARG A 44 -4.37 7.06 -17.53
C ARG A 44 -5.59 7.97 -17.46
N ARG A 45 -5.75 8.75 -16.40
CA ARG A 45 -6.55 9.97 -16.48
C ARG A 45 -5.66 11.01 -17.14
N VAL A 46 -5.60 10.95 -18.47
CA VAL A 46 -5.15 12.05 -19.31
C VAL A 46 -6.36 12.97 -19.50
N PHE A 47 -6.48 13.98 -18.65
CA PHE A 47 -7.08 15.28 -18.94
C PHE A 47 -6.44 16.29 -17.99
#